data_AF-A0A946JEJ9-F1
#
_entry.id   AF-A0A946JEJ9-F1
#
_cell.length_a   1.000
_cell.length_b   1.000
_cell.length_c   1.000
_cell.angle_alpha   90.00
_cell.angle_beta   90.00
_cell.angle_gamma   90.00
#
_symmetry.space_group_name_H-M   'P 1'
#
loop_
_entity.id
_entity.type
_entity.pdbx_description
1 polymer ?
#
loop_
_entity_poly.entity_id
_entity_poly.type
_entity_poly.pdbx_seq_one_letter_code
_entity_poly.pdbx_strand_id
1 'polypeptide(L)'
;MNEKFNKQFFWLFAIIGFFLSIFLFVNEFFLNQIASDRFNLEMQMCAEALSECNLDVLVNMDLSELNANQLKLIELNTIIENYRQYIIKVLQIFFAFIFIGIIPYLIGLIRGLLLRKNKII
;
A
#
# COMPACT_ATOMS: atom_id res chain seq x y z
N MET A 1 -22.57 16.67 20.45
CA MET A 1 -22.61 15.77 19.27
C MET A 1 -23.63 14.71 19.58
N ASN A 2 -24.60 14.49 18.70
CA ASN A 2 -25.63 13.48 18.90
C ASN A 2 -25.08 12.10 18.47
N GLU A 3 -25.46 11.00 19.13
CA GLU A 3 -24.99 9.64 18.79
C GLU A 3 -25.22 9.28 17.32
N LYS A 4 -26.36 9.73 16.77
CA LYS A 4 -26.69 9.56 15.34
C LYS A 4 -25.64 10.18 14.43
N PHE A 5 -25.15 11.38 14.76
CA PHE A 5 -24.11 12.06 13.97
C PHE A 5 -22.78 11.31 14.06
N ASN A 6 -22.38 10.88 15.25
CA ASN A 6 -21.12 10.15 15.44
C ASN A 6 -21.11 8.83 14.65
N LYS A 7 -22.24 8.11 14.66
CA LYS A 7 -22.40 6.86 13.90
C LYS A 7 -22.34 7.11 12.38
N GLN A 8 -23.04 8.14 11.90
CA GLN A 8 -23.03 8.50 10.47
C GLN A 8 -21.64 8.95 10.00
N PHE A 9 -20.96 9.77 10.80
CA PHE A 9 -19.60 10.22 10.50
C PHE A 9 -18.62 9.04 10.46
N PHE A 10 -18.65 8.16 11.45
CA PHE A 10 -17.83 6.96 11.46
C PHE A 10 -18.07 6.10 10.20
N TRP A 11 -19.33 5.79 9.89
CA TRP A 11 -19.67 4.97 8.73
C TRP A 11 -19.26 5.62 7.41
N LEU A 12 -19.37 6.95 7.30
CA LEU A 12 -18.91 7.68 6.11
C LEU A 12 -17.41 7.44 5.86
N PHE A 13 -16.57 7.70 6.87
CA PHE A 13 -15.12 7.53 6.73
C PHE A 13 -14.71 6.06 6.61
N ALA A 14 -15.39 5.14 7.29
CA ALA A 14 -15.13 3.71 7.18
C ALA A 14 -15.42 3.18 5.78
N ILE A 15 -16.55 3.57 5.18
CA ILE A 15 -16.92 3.18 3.81
C ILE A 15 -15.91 3.75 2.81
N ILE A 16 -15.62 5.05 2.90
CA ILE A 16 -14.66 5.71 1.99
C ILE A 16 -13.27 5.06 2.09
N GLY A 17 -12.77 4.88 3.32
CA GLY A 17 -11.46 4.25 3.56
C GLY A 17 -11.41 2.81 3.05
N PHE A 18 -12.47 2.04 3.24
CA PHE A 18 -12.56 0.66 2.75
C PHE A 18 -12.50 0.58 1.22
N PHE A 19 -13.35 1.33 0.51
CA PHE A 19 -13.36 1.31 -0.95
C PHE A 19 -12.07 1.86 -1.55
N LEU A 20 -11.51 2.94 -0.98
CA LEU A 20 -10.24 3.50 -1.43
C LEU A 20 -9.10 2.49 -1.27
N SER A 21 -9.05 1.79 -0.13
CA SER A 21 -7.98 0.81 0.13
C SER A 21 -8.09 -0.41 -0.78
N ILE A 22 -9.30 -0.90 -1.05
CA ILE A 22 -9.52 -1.96 -2.04
C ILE A 22 -9.08 -1.50 -3.42
N PHE A 23 -9.47 -0.30 -3.84
CA PHE A 23 -9.10 0.23 -5.15
C PHE A 23 -7.57 0.31 -5.31
N LEU A 24 -6.87 0.87 -4.32
CA LEU A 24 -5.40 0.96 -4.32
C LEU A 24 -4.73 -0.42 -4.29
N PHE A 25 -5.27 -1.34 -3.50
CA PHE A 25 -4.76 -2.71 -3.40
C PHE A 25 -4.88 -3.45 -4.75
N VAL A 26 -6.06 -3.39 -5.36
CA VAL A 26 -6.34 -4.06 -6.64
C VAL A 26 -5.48 -3.47 -7.75
N ASN A 27 -5.33 -2.14 -7.80
CA ASN A 27 -4.48 -1.48 -8.78
C ASN A 27 -3.02 -1.97 -8.68
N GLU A 28 -2.46 -1.99 -7.48
CA GLU A 28 -1.08 -2.46 -7.28
C GLU A 28 -0.94 -3.96 -7.55
N PHE A 29 -1.93 -4.77 -7.17
CA PHE A 29 -1.93 -6.20 -7.44
C PHE A 29 -1.86 -6.48 -8.95
N PHE A 30 -2.66 -5.79 -9.76
CA PHE A 30 -2.59 -5.92 -11.21
C PHE A 30 -1.27 -5.40 -11.78
N LEU A 31 -0.77 -4.28 -11.26
CA LEU A 31 0.52 -3.72 -11.70
C LEU A 31 1.66 -4.73 -11.45
N ASN A 32 1.69 -5.35 -10.26
CA ASN A 32 2.69 -6.34 -9.89
C ASN A 32 2.54 -7.64 -10.71
N GLN A 33 1.32 -8.10 -10.99
CA GLN A 33 1.12 -9.25 -11.89
C GLN A 33 1.63 -8.97 -13.30
N ILE A 34 1.24 -7.83 -13.89
CA ILE A 34 1.67 -7.47 -15.25
C ILE A 34 3.19 -7.30 -15.31
N ALA A 35 3.80 -6.72 -14.26
CA ALA A 35 5.25 -6.61 -14.14
C ALA A 35 5.89 -8.01 -14.07
N SER A 36 5.39 -8.90 -13.21
CA SER A 36 5.92 -10.26 -13.07
C SER A 36 5.76 -11.10 -14.35
N ASP A 37 4.65 -10.96 -15.07
CA ASP A 37 4.42 -11.68 -16.32
C ASP A 37 5.36 -11.19 -17.43
N ARG A 38 5.56 -9.87 -17.53
CA ARG A 38 6.55 -9.28 -18.46
C ARG A 38 7.97 -9.67 -18.09
N PHE A 39 8.28 -9.72 -16.80
CA PHE A 39 9.57 -10.16 -16.29
C PHE A 39 9.87 -11.60 -16.72
N ASN A 40 8.92 -12.51 -16.54
CA ASN A 40 9.07 -13.91 -16.91
C ASN A 40 9.22 -14.09 -18.43
N LEU A 41 8.46 -13.34 -19.23
CA LEU A 41 8.58 -13.35 -20.70
C LEU A 41 9.96 -12.84 -21.16
N GLU A 42 10.44 -11.72 -20.59
CA GLU A 42 11.76 -11.19 -20.94
C GLU A 42 12.90 -12.10 -20.46
N MET A 43 12.75 -12.73 -19.29
CA MET A 43 13.72 -13.70 -18.79
C MET A 43 13.76 -14.97 -19.65
N GLN A 44 12.61 -15.46 -20.11
CA GLN A 44 12.53 -16.62 -21.00
C GLN A 44 13.20 -16.34 -22.35
N MET A 45 12.94 -15.17 -22.95
CA MET A 45 13.61 -14.76 -24.18
C MET A 45 15.12 -14.57 -23.97
N CYS A 46 15.54 -14.07 -22.82
CA CYS A 46 16.95 -13.90 -22.47
C CYS A 46 17.66 -15.25 -22.29
N ALA A 47 17.03 -16.22 -21.61
CA ALA A 47 17.57 -17.57 -21.43
C ALA A 47 17.65 -18.36 -22.76
N GLU A 48 16.72 -18.14 -23.69
CA GLU A 48 16.76 -18.73 -25.02
C GLU A 48 17.79 -18.06 -25.95
N ALA A 49 18.10 -16.78 -25.75
CA ALA A 49 19.00 -15.99 -26.62
C ALA A 49 20.45 -15.89 -26.12
N LEU A 50 20.69 -15.92 -24.81
CA LEU A 50 22.02 -15.79 -24.17
C LEU A 50 22.13 -16.71 -22.95
N SER A 51 23.13 -17.58 -22.97
CA SER A 51 23.45 -18.58 -21.93
C SER A 51 23.80 -18.03 -20.53
N GLU A 52 23.84 -16.71 -20.34
CA GLU A 52 24.21 -16.05 -19.09
C GLU A 52 23.16 -15.00 -18.69
N CYS A 53 21.93 -15.43 -18.43
CA CYS A 53 20.89 -14.56 -17.89
C CYS A 53 20.65 -14.87 -16.40
N ASN A 54 21.68 -14.64 -15.58
CA ASN A 54 21.60 -14.89 -14.13
C ASN A 54 21.34 -13.56 -13.40
N LEU A 55 20.09 -13.35 -12.98
CA LEU A 55 19.60 -12.08 -12.43
C LEU A 55 20.39 -11.64 -11.17
N ASP A 56 20.83 -12.60 -10.36
CA ASP A 56 21.64 -12.36 -9.15
C ASP A 56 23.01 -11.75 -9.45
N VAL A 57 23.52 -11.92 -10.68
CA VAL A 57 24.79 -11.31 -11.13
C VAL A 57 24.53 -9.92 -11.72
N LEU A 58 23.43 -9.74 -12.45
CA LEU A 58 23.03 -8.46 -13.05
C LEU A 58 22.72 -7.38 -12.00
N VAL A 59 22.02 -7.73 -10.93
CA VAL A 59 21.68 -6.79 -9.84
C VAL A 59 22.93 -6.27 -9.12
N ASN A 60 24.05 -7.00 -9.20
CA ASN A 60 25.33 -6.64 -8.57
C ASN A 60 26.34 -5.99 -9.55
N MET A 61 26.01 -5.86 -10.84
CA MET A 61 26.82 -5.16 -11.84
C MET A 61 26.49 -3.66 -11.88
N ASP A 62 27.44 -2.85 -12.33
CA ASP A 62 27.27 -1.40 -12.44
C ASP A 62 26.26 -1.03 -13.55
N LEU A 63 25.32 -0.14 -13.27
CA LEU A 63 24.18 0.18 -14.14
C LEU A 63 24.60 0.69 -15.54
N SER A 64 25.81 1.25 -15.66
CA SER A 64 26.39 1.73 -16.92
C SER A 64 26.93 0.61 -17.83
N GLU A 65 27.11 -0.60 -17.31
CA GLU A 65 27.59 -1.76 -18.07
C GLU A 65 26.44 -2.65 -18.59
N LEU A 66 25.20 -2.36 -18.16
CA LEU A 66 24.02 -3.13 -18.52
C LEU A 66 23.37 -2.66 -19.83
N ASN A 67 22.98 -3.62 -20.65
CA ASN A 67 22.16 -3.39 -21.84
C ASN A 67 20.72 -2.97 -21.43
N ALA A 68 19.99 -2.27 -22.31
CA ALA A 68 18.64 -1.76 -22.06
C ALA A 68 17.65 -2.84 -21.58
N ASN A 69 17.80 -4.08 -22.06
CA ASN A 69 16.97 -5.22 -21.62
C ASN A 69 17.28 -5.66 -20.18
N GLN A 70 18.53 -5.54 -19.75
CA GLN A 70 18.98 -5.90 -18.40
C GLN A 70 18.59 -4.84 -17.38
N LEU A 71 18.63 -3.55 -17.77
CA LEU A 71 18.16 -2.44 -16.96
C LEU A 71 16.66 -2.57 -16.63
N LYS A 72 15.86 -2.96 -17.62
CA LYS A 72 14.41 -3.16 -17.47
C LYS A 72 14.06 -4.29 -16.50
N LEU A 73 14.88 -5.35 -16.46
CA LEU A 73 14.75 -6.45 -15.50
C LEU A 73 15.04 -5.98 -14.06
N ILE A 74 16.05 -5.14 -13.85
CA ILE A 74 16.36 -4.57 -12.51
C ILE A 74 15.23 -3.65 -12.05
N GLU A 75 14.68 -2.83 -12.94
CA GLU A 75 13.55 -1.94 -12.61
C GLU A 75 12.32 -2.75 -12.21
N LEU A 76 12.00 -3.83 -12.93
CA LEU A 76 10.91 -4.74 -12.59
C LEU A 76 11.16 -5.46 -11.25
N ASN A 77 12.37 -5.93 -10.97
CA ASN A 77 12.72 -6.54 -9.68
C ASN A 77 12.55 -5.55 -8.51
N THR A 78 12.94 -4.29 -8.72
CA THR A 78 12.78 -3.22 -7.73
C THR A 78 11.31 -2.92 -7.44
N ILE A 79 10.43 -3.00 -8.45
CA ILE A 79 8.98 -2.86 -8.28
C ILE A 79 8.43 -4.03 -7.44
N ILE A 80 8.88 -5.26 -7.71
CA ILE A 80 8.45 -6.47 -6.99
C ILE A 80 8.89 -6.43 -5.51
N GLU A 81 10.13 -6.03 -5.22
CA GLU A 81 10.59 -5.88 -3.82
C GLU A 81 9.81 -4.80 -3.07
N ASN A 82 9.52 -3.67 -3.73
CA ASN A 82 8.78 -2.57 -3.12
C ASN A 82 7.28 -2.85 -2.97
N TYR A 83 6.74 -3.91 -3.58
CA TYR A 83 5.35 -4.33 -3.42
C TYR A 83 4.96 -4.47 -1.94
N ARG A 84 5.85 -5.03 -1.11
CA ARG A 84 5.60 -5.16 0.33
C ARG A 84 5.39 -3.81 1.01
N GLN A 85 6.23 -2.82 0.67
CA GLN A 85 6.11 -1.46 1.20
C GLN A 85 4.82 -0.81 0.73
N TYR A 86 4.39 -1.08 -0.50
CA TYR A 86 3.13 -0.57 -1.02
C TYR A 86 1.92 -1.13 -0.26
N ILE A 87 1.87 -2.44 -0.02
CA ILE A 87 0.80 -3.06 0.77
C ILE A 87 0.73 -2.46 2.18
N ILE A 88 1.88 -2.20 2.81
CA ILE A 88 1.93 -1.54 4.12
C ILE A 88 1.34 -0.13 4.04
N LYS A 89 1.64 0.65 2.99
CA LYS A 89 1.07 2.00 2.79
C LYS A 89 -0.45 1.96 2.59
N VAL A 90 -0.97 1.02 1.81
CA VAL A 90 -2.42 0.85 1.63
C VAL A 90 -3.09 0.55 2.97
N LEU A 91 -2.48 -0.30 3.79
CA LEU A 91 -2.98 -0.60 5.13
C LEU A 91 -2.94 0.62 6.07
N GLN A 92 -1.88 1.44 6.00
CA GLN A 92 -1.78 2.69 6.76
C GLN A 92 -2.90 3.67 6.38
N ILE A 93 -3.20 3.81 5.09
CA ILE A 93 -4.30 4.66 4.60
C ILE A 93 -5.63 4.15 5.18
N PHE A 94 -5.90 2.85 5.11
CA PHE A 94 -7.11 2.26 5.68
C PHE A 94 -7.29 2.64 7.15
N PHE A 95 -6.25 2.42 7.97
CA PHE A 95 -6.30 2.75 9.40
C PHE A 95 -6.45 4.26 9.65
N ALA A 96 -5.83 5.12 8.85
CA ALA A 96 -5.99 6.57 8.98
C ALA A 96 -7.45 6.99 8.83
N PHE A 97 -8.18 6.43 7.87
CA PHE A 97 -9.62 6.69 7.70
C PHE A 97 -10.45 6.21 8.90
N ILE A 98 -10.13 5.04 9.44
CA ILE A 98 -10.78 4.53 10.66
C ILE A 98 -10.53 5.45 11.85
N PHE A 99 -9.29 5.91 12.06
CA PHE A 99 -8.95 6.83 13.15
C PHE A 99 -9.70 8.15 13.02
N ILE A 100 -9.78 8.73 11.82
CA ILE A 100 -10.56 9.95 11.57
C ILE A 100 -12.03 9.73 11.95
N GLY A 101 -12.61 8.60 11.54
CA GLY A 101 -13.99 8.24 11.86
C GLY A 101 -14.26 8.11 13.37
N ILE A 102 -13.25 7.78 14.18
CA ILE A 102 -13.36 7.59 15.64
C ILE A 102 -13.26 8.93 16.41
N ILE A 103 -12.68 9.99 15.83
CA ILE A 103 -12.49 11.30 16.49
C ILE A 103 -13.76 11.83 17.19
N PRO A 104 -14.93 11.87 16.55
CA PRO A 104 -16.17 12.31 17.19
C PRO A 104 -16.53 11.56 18.46
N TYR A 105 -16.26 10.26 18.48
CA TYR A 105 -16.56 9.39 19.62
C TYR A 105 -15.62 9.70 20.79
N LEU A 106 -14.32 9.86 20.51
CA LEU A 106 -13.33 10.25 21.51
C LEU A 106 -13.63 11.62 22.12
N ILE A 107 -14.02 12.60 21.29
CA ILE A 107 -14.41 13.93 21.80
C ILE A 107 -15.63 13.83 22.73
N GLY A 108 -16.62 13.01 22.36
CA GLY A 108 -17.79 12.74 23.21
C GLY A 108 -17.41 12.11 24.55
N LEU A 109 -16.54 11.10 24.52
CA LEU A 109 -16.03 10.43 25.71
C LEU A 109 -15.27 11.38 26.64
N ILE A 110 -14.34 12.17 26.11
CA ILE A 110 -13.52 13.12 26.88
C ILE A 110 -14.41 14.17 27.55
N ARG A 111 -15.39 14.72 26.82
CA ARG A 111 -16.36 15.68 27.40
C ARG A 111 -17.17 15.05 28.54
N GLY A 112 -17.62 13.80 28.36
CA GLY A 112 -18.33 13.06 29.42
C GLY A 112 -17.48 12.87 30.67
N LEU A 113 -16.20 12.51 30.50
CA LEU A 113 -15.26 12.34 31.61
C LEU A 113 -14.96 13.67 32.33
N LEU A 114 -14.77 14.77 31.59
CA LEU A 114 -14.56 16.10 32.17
C LEU A 114 -15.77 16.58 32.98
N LEU A 115 -16.99 16.41 32.45
CA LEU A 115 -18.22 16.78 33.16
C LEU A 115 -18.42 15.95 34.42
N ARG A 116 -18.07 14.65 34.39
CA ARG A 116 -18.14 13.78 35.57
C ARG A 116 -17.14 14.20 36.64
N LYS A 117 -15.96 14.67 36.25
CA LYS A 117 -14.93 15.17 37.18
C LYS A 117 -15.35 16.48 37.86
N ASN A 118 -15.98 17.40 37.13
CA ASN A 118 -16.46 18.68 37.67
C ASN A 118 -17.70 18.56 38.58
N LYS A 119 -18.43 17.43 38.55
CA LYS A 119 -19.60 17.18 39.42
C LYS A 119 -19.24 16.62 40.80
N ILE A 120 -17.97 16.26 41.01
CA ILE A 120 -17.47 15.61 42.23
C ILE A 120 -16.68 16.60 43.11
N ILE A 121 -16.47 17.84 42.64
CA ILE A 121 -15.93 18.98 43.39
C ILE A 121 -17.08 19.91 43.75
#